data_AF-A0A5B7BB75-F1
#
_entry.id   AF-A0A5B7BB75-F1
#
_cell.length_a   1.000
_cell.length_b   1.000
_cell.length_c   1.000
_cell.angle_alpha   90.00
_cell.angle_beta   90.00
_cell.angle_gamma   90.00
#
_symmetry.space_group_name_H-M   'P 1'
#
loop_
_entity.id
_entity.type
_entity.pdbx_description
1 polymer ?
#
loop_
_entity_poly.entity_id
_entity_poly.type
_entity_poly.pdbx_seq_one_letter_code
_entity_poly.pdbx_strand_id
1 'polypeptide(L)'
;VNGCDYHHWLVVMEPPNGYPLRHEIVHQYIKTLAMALGSEEEAKKSIYSVSTKYYYAFGCRIPENVTHNIKSLPNVKWVLPDSYLCPGPLGESEYGGEPFVDGEVVPYDEKYHADWLHDQNDDKCQKKTRSRKARRKEKKN
;
A
#
# COMPACT_ATOMS: atom_id res chain seq x y z
N VAL A 1 -7.35 -1.44 17.52
CA VAL A 1 -6.55 -1.73 16.30
C VAL A 1 -5.24 -2.34 16.76
N ASN A 2 -5.07 -3.66 16.56
CA ASN A 2 -3.76 -4.29 16.81
C ASN A 2 -2.82 -3.87 15.68
N GLY A 3 -1.55 -3.55 15.97
CA GLY A 3 -0.54 -3.18 14.96
C GLY A 3 -0.20 -1.69 14.81
N CYS A 4 -0.99 -0.78 15.40
CA CYS A 4 -0.63 0.64 15.45
C CYS A 4 0.36 0.90 16.60
N ASP A 5 1.58 0.37 16.46
CA ASP A 5 2.65 0.51 17.45
C ASP A 5 3.51 1.77 17.23
N TYR A 6 3.15 2.63 16.27
CA TYR A 6 3.93 3.79 15.82
C TYR A 6 5.33 3.44 15.27
N HIS A 7 5.56 2.16 14.95
CA HIS A 7 6.77 1.69 14.29
C HIS A 7 6.50 1.26 12.85
N HIS A 8 5.26 0.94 12.49
CA HIS A 8 4.87 0.56 11.13
C HIS A 8 4.21 1.72 10.40
N TRP A 9 4.71 2.01 9.20
CA TRP A 9 4.29 3.16 8.41
C TRP A 9 4.07 2.75 6.96
N LEU A 10 2.96 3.22 6.39
CA LEU A 10 2.67 3.11 4.98
C LEU A 10 3.04 4.42 4.29
N VAL A 11 4.02 4.37 3.40
CA VAL A 11 4.47 5.50 2.60
C VAL A 11 3.84 5.40 1.22
N VAL A 12 2.92 6.32 0.91
CA VAL A 12 2.26 6.42 -0.38
C VAL A 12 3.05 7.36 -1.26
N MET A 13 3.45 6.87 -2.43
CA MET A 13 4.19 7.61 -3.43
C MET A 13 3.24 8.12 -4.53
N GLU A 14 3.64 9.19 -5.21
CA GLU A 14 2.98 9.56 -6.45
C GLU A 14 3.16 8.47 -7.52
N PRO A 15 2.20 8.32 -8.44
CA PRO A 15 2.33 7.39 -9.56
C PRO A 15 3.60 7.68 -10.35
N PRO A 16 4.35 6.65 -10.76
CA PRO A 16 5.54 6.84 -11.58
C PRO A 16 5.17 7.45 -12.94
N ASN A 17 6.12 8.19 -13.51
CA ASN A 17 5.98 8.70 -14.88
C ASN A 17 6.07 7.54 -15.88
N GLY A 18 5.02 7.37 -16.69
CA GLY A 18 4.96 6.32 -17.70
C GLY A 18 4.70 4.94 -17.10
N TYR A 19 5.38 3.91 -17.64
CA TYR A 19 5.21 2.52 -17.25
C TYR A 19 6.58 1.89 -16.94
N PRO A 20 7.26 2.32 -15.86
CA PRO A 20 8.52 1.72 -15.49
C PRO A 20 8.35 0.27 -15.07
N LEU A 21 9.46 -0.47 -15.09
CA LEU A 21 9.46 -1.85 -14.66
C LEU A 21 9.26 -1.93 -13.15
N ARG A 22 8.66 -3.03 -12.69
CA ARG A 22 8.38 -3.26 -11.27
C ARG A 22 9.62 -3.04 -10.38
N HIS A 23 10.77 -3.57 -10.79
CA HIS A 23 12.00 -3.44 -10.02
C HIS A 23 12.49 -1.99 -9.94
N GLU A 24 12.24 -1.15 -10.96
CA GLU A 24 12.59 0.26 -10.95
C GLU A 24 11.74 1.02 -9.93
N ILE A 25 10.43 0.70 -9.85
CA ILE A 25 9.52 1.26 -8.84
C ILE A 25 10.01 0.89 -7.43
N VAL A 26 10.32 -0.39 -7.21
CA VAL A 26 10.85 -0.86 -5.92
C VAL A 26 12.17 -0.19 -5.58
N HIS A 27 13.05 -0.01 -6.55
CA HIS A 27 14.31 0.70 -6.36
C HIS A 27 14.11 2.16 -5.97
N GLN A 28 13.09 2.84 -6.52
CA GLN A 28 12.72 4.19 -6.10
C GLN A 28 12.24 4.23 -4.64
N TYR A 29 11.50 3.23 -4.18
CA TYR A 29 11.08 3.13 -2.77
C TYR A 29 12.28 2.99 -1.84
N ILE A 30 13.22 2.10 -2.17
CA ILE A 30 14.46 1.91 -1.41
C ILE A 30 15.23 3.24 -1.34
N LYS A 31 15.43 3.92 -2.47
CA LYS A 31 16.11 5.22 -2.52
C LYS A 31 15.42 6.28 -1.69
N THR A 32 14.09 6.32 -1.73
CA THR A 32 13.31 7.29 -0.95
C THR A 32 13.52 7.10 0.53
N LEU A 33 13.44 5.85 1.00
CA LEU A 33 13.68 5.55 2.41
C LEU A 33 15.15 5.74 2.81
N ALA A 34 16.08 5.41 1.91
CA ALA A 34 17.51 5.61 2.12
C ALA A 34 17.89 7.09 2.26
N MET A 35 17.21 8.01 1.57
CA MET A 35 17.41 9.45 1.77
C MET A 35 17.03 9.91 3.19
N ALA A 36 16.07 9.25 3.83
CA ALA A 36 15.66 9.57 5.20
C ALA A 36 16.51 8.87 6.28
N LEU A 37 16.98 7.65 6.01
CA LEU A 37 17.79 6.85 6.95
C LEU A 37 19.30 7.08 6.79
N GLY A 38 19.76 7.47 5.61
CA GLY A 38 21.17 7.62 5.26
C GLY A 38 21.85 6.34 4.75
N SER A 39 21.14 5.20 4.69
CA SER A 39 21.67 3.92 4.18
C SER A 39 20.63 3.17 3.34
N GLU A 40 21.05 2.66 2.18
CA GLU A 40 20.23 1.78 1.35
C GLU A 40 20.05 0.39 1.98
N GLU A 41 21.07 -0.11 2.69
CA GLU A 41 21.04 -1.38 3.39
C GLU A 41 20.02 -1.37 4.52
N GLU A 42 19.97 -0.28 5.29
CA GLU A 42 18.96 -0.09 6.33
C GLU A 42 17.56 0.05 5.72
N ALA A 43 17.43 0.82 4.62
CA ALA A 43 16.16 0.95 3.92
C ALA A 43 15.61 -0.40 3.45
N LYS A 44 16.45 -1.26 2.86
CA LYS A 44 16.04 -2.61 2.41
C LYS A 44 15.55 -3.49 3.57
N LYS A 45 16.18 -3.40 4.74
CA LYS A 45 15.79 -4.17 5.94
C LYS A 45 14.53 -3.63 6.61
N SER A 46 14.29 -2.33 6.49
CA SER A 46 13.12 -1.68 7.08
C SER A 46 11.85 -1.91 6.27
N ILE A 47 11.93 -2.06 4.95
CA ILE A 47 10.75 -2.32 4.11
C ILE A 47 10.31 -3.78 4.30
N TYR A 48 9.03 -3.99 4.58
CA TYR A 48 8.43 -5.33 4.71
C TYR A 48 7.40 -5.63 3.63
N SER A 49 6.81 -4.61 3.01
CA SER A 49 5.83 -4.77 1.94
C SER A 49 5.97 -3.67 0.90
N VAL A 50 5.64 -4.00 -0.35
CA VAL A 50 5.59 -3.04 -1.46
C VAL A 50 4.35 -3.25 -2.30
N SER A 51 3.85 -2.20 -2.93
CA SER A 51 2.80 -2.28 -3.94
C SER A 51 3.21 -1.46 -5.15
N THR A 52 3.06 -2.07 -6.33
CA THR A 52 3.54 -1.51 -7.60
C THR A 52 2.48 -1.49 -8.70
N LYS A 53 1.26 -1.98 -8.42
CA LYS A 53 0.21 -2.21 -9.43
C LYS A 53 -1.06 -1.39 -9.19
N TYR A 54 -1.76 -1.62 -8.07
CA TYR A 54 -3.05 -0.98 -7.80
C TYR A 54 -2.92 0.37 -7.08
N TYR A 55 -1.90 0.46 -6.24
CA TYR A 55 -1.45 1.69 -5.58
C TYR A 55 0.07 1.65 -5.48
N TYR A 56 0.69 2.82 -5.41
CA TYR A 56 2.14 2.97 -5.31
C TYR A 56 2.50 3.31 -3.87
N ALA A 57 2.88 2.30 -3.10
CA ALA A 57 3.26 2.48 -1.71
C ALA A 57 4.23 1.40 -1.25
N PHE A 58 4.91 1.65 -0.15
CA PHE A 58 5.69 0.66 0.57
C PHE A 58 5.43 0.78 2.07
N GLY A 59 5.36 -0.37 2.74
CA GLY A 59 5.31 -0.48 4.19
C GLY A 59 6.71 -0.60 4.75
N CYS A 60 7.05 0.23 5.73
CA CYS A 60 8.35 0.18 6.39
C CYS A 60 8.25 0.28 7.91
N ARG A 61 9.25 -0.32 8.57
CA ARG A 61 9.42 -0.26 10.01
C ARG A 61 10.50 0.76 10.37
N ILE A 62 10.07 1.90 10.90
CA ILE A 62 10.92 3.02 11.30
C ILE A 62 10.34 3.74 12.52
N PRO A 63 11.17 4.39 13.34
CA PRO A 63 10.69 5.22 14.43
C PRO A 63 10.00 6.50 13.90
N GLU A 64 9.03 7.00 14.66
CA GLU A 64 8.19 8.15 14.28
C GLU A 64 8.99 9.41 13.91
N ASN A 65 10.13 9.65 14.56
CA ASN A 65 10.99 10.81 14.29
C ASN A 65 11.50 10.86 12.84
N VAL A 66 11.65 9.71 12.17
CA VAL A 66 12.10 9.63 10.77
C VAL A 66 10.96 9.99 9.80
N THR A 67 9.70 9.80 10.19
CA THR A 67 8.55 10.03 9.30
C THR A 67 8.46 11.48 8.82
N HIS A 68 8.88 12.43 9.64
CA HIS A 68 8.91 13.85 9.27
C HIS A 68 9.87 14.13 8.12
N ASN A 69 11.02 13.44 8.10
CA ASN A 69 11.98 13.54 7.00
C ASN A 69 11.42 12.93 5.73
N ILE A 70 10.71 11.81 5.82
CA ILE A 70 10.09 11.16 4.65
C ILE A 70 9.00 12.05 4.06
N LYS A 71 8.17 12.68 4.90
CA LYS A 71 7.09 13.58 4.47
C LYS A 71 7.59 14.79 3.66
N SER A 72 8.84 15.21 3.83
CA SER A 72 9.42 16.33 3.08
C SER A 72 10.13 15.91 1.79
N LEU A 73 10.23 14.60 1.51
CA LEU A 73 10.88 14.10 0.30
C LEU A 73 10.01 14.29 -0.94
N PRO A 74 10.64 14.50 -2.12
CA PRO A 74 9.91 14.59 -3.37
C PRO A 74 9.21 13.26 -3.68
N ASN A 75 8.06 13.35 -4.35
CA ASN A 75 7.23 12.21 -4.77
C ASN A 75 6.56 11.43 -3.63
N VAL A 76 6.80 11.78 -2.36
CA VAL A 76 6.03 11.27 -1.24
C VAL A 76 4.71 12.03 -1.16
N LYS A 77 3.61 11.31 -1.19
CA LYS A 77 2.26 11.86 -1.16
C LYS A 77 1.67 11.84 0.25
N TRP A 78 1.79 10.71 0.93
CA TRP A 78 1.29 10.51 2.29
C TRP A 78 2.23 9.60 3.07
N VAL A 79 2.32 9.83 4.38
CA VAL A 79 2.93 8.90 5.34
C VAL A 79 1.90 8.66 6.42
N LEU A 80 1.39 7.44 6.48
CA LEU A 80 0.29 7.04 7.35
C LEU A 80 0.78 5.96 8.32
N PRO A 81 0.30 5.92 9.57
CA PRO A 81 0.51 4.76 10.42
C PRO A 81 -0.11 3.54 9.73
N ASP A 82 0.67 2.48 9.56
CA ASP A 82 0.18 1.25 8.95
C ASP A 82 -0.59 0.43 10.01
N SER A 83 -1.54 -0.37 9.55
CA SER A 83 -2.31 -1.27 10.39
C SER A 83 -2.45 -2.61 9.69
N TYR A 84 -2.45 -3.70 10.46
CA TYR A 84 -2.75 -5.00 9.90
C TYR A 84 -4.08 -4.95 9.15
N LEU A 85 -4.10 -5.57 7.97
CA LEU A 85 -5.37 -5.87 7.33
C LEU A 85 -6.15 -6.79 8.28
N CYS A 86 -7.46 -6.54 8.38
CA CYS A 86 -8.32 -7.34 9.23
C CYS A 86 -8.15 -8.82 8.82
N PRO A 87 -7.80 -9.72 9.75
CA PRO A 87 -7.52 -11.10 9.37
C PRO A 87 -8.74 -11.71 8.69
N GLY A 88 -8.53 -12.22 7.48
CA GLY A 88 -9.49 -13.09 6.81
C GLY A 88 -9.73 -14.38 7.60
N PRO A 89 -10.60 -15.27 7.14
CA PRO A 89 -11.02 -16.49 7.86
C PRO A 89 -9.90 -17.46 8.28
N LEU A 90 -8.65 -17.23 7.83
CA LEU A 90 -7.45 -18.01 8.16
C LEU A 90 -6.66 -17.45 9.36
N GLY A 91 -7.04 -16.31 9.93
CA GLY A 91 -6.49 -15.82 11.20
C GLY A 91 -5.08 -15.22 11.15
N GLU A 92 -4.44 -15.16 9.98
CA GLU A 92 -3.16 -14.48 9.80
C GLU A 92 -3.41 -12.99 9.51
N SER A 93 -2.92 -12.12 10.38
CA SER A 93 -2.94 -10.67 10.21
C SER A 93 -1.68 -10.24 9.44
N GLU A 94 -1.80 -10.12 8.12
CA GLU A 94 -0.71 -9.71 7.24
C GLU A 94 -0.90 -8.24 6.81
N TYR A 95 0.22 -7.57 6.50
CA TYR A 95 0.16 -6.25 5.89
C TYR A 95 -0.16 -6.40 4.40
N GLY A 96 -0.93 -5.46 3.85
CA GLY A 96 -1.29 -5.47 2.44
C GLY A 96 -0.10 -5.27 1.51
N GLY A 97 -0.25 -5.73 0.27
CA GLY A 97 0.80 -5.66 -0.71
C GLY A 97 1.75 -6.84 -0.65
N GLU A 98 2.83 -6.70 -1.38
CA GLU A 98 3.70 -7.80 -1.76
C GLU A 98 4.85 -7.88 -0.77
N PRO A 99 5.09 -9.05 -0.13
CA PRO A 99 6.20 -9.23 0.79
C PRO A 99 7.54 -8.83 0.16
N PHE A 100 8.32 -8.08 0.93
CA PHE A 100 9.65 -7.64 0.56
C PHE A 100 10.63 -8.11 1.62
N VAL A 101 11.61 -8.91 1.22
CA VAL A 101 12.57 -9.54 2.13
C VAL A 101 13.98 -9.30 1.62
N ASP A 102 14.80 -8.63 2.43
CA ASP A 102 16.23 -8.40 2.19
C ASP A 102 16.60 -7.79 0.84
N GLY A 103 15.75 -6.91 0.29
CA GLY A 103 16.02 -6.27 -1.00
C GLY A 103 15.33 -6.94 -2.19
N GLU A 104 14.77 -8.13 -1.99
CA GLU A 104 14.12 -8.92 -3.03
C GLU A 104 12.60 -8.87 -2.87
N VAL A 105 11.92 -8.70 -4.00
CA VAL A 105 10.46 -8.71 -4.04
C VAL A 105 9.99 -10.06 -4.55
N VAL A 106 8.99 -10.64 -3.87
CA VAL A 106 8.41 -11.90 -4.33
C VAL A 106 7.72 -11.72 -5.69
N PRO A 107 7.65 -12.76 -6.54
CA PRO A 107 6.87 -12.72 -7.76
C PRO A 107 5.44 -12.24 -7.50
N TYR A 108 4.91 -11.44 -8.44
CA TYR A 108 3.56 -10.88 -8.30
C TYR A 108 2.51 -11.99 -8.19
N ASP A 109 1.64 -11.88 -7.20
CA ASP A 109 0.45 -12.71 -7.03
C ASP A 109 -0.74 -11.80 -6.65
N GLU A 110 -1.91 -12.04 -7.23
CA GLU A 110 -3.11 -11.24 -6.97
C GLU A 110 -3.58 -11.34 -5.53
N LYS A 111 -3.23 -12.42 -4.82
CA LYS A 111 -3.56 -12.61 -3.40
C LYS A 111 -3.10 -11.46 -2.51
N TYR A 112 -1.99 -10.80 -2.85
CA TYR A 112 -1.40 -9.70 -2.07
C TYR A 112 -2.23 -8.41 -2.09
N HIS A 113 -3.21 -8.33 -2.99
CA HIS A 113 -4.15 -7.22 -3.11
C HIS A 113 -5.60 -7.69 -3.09
N ALA A 114 -5.87 -8.88 -2.55
CA ALA A 114 -7.20 -9.46 -2.51
C ALA A 114 -8.22 -8.51 -1.83
N ASP A 115 -7.84 -7.91 -0.71
CA ASP A 115 -8.70 -6.97 0.03
C ASP A 115 -9.05 -5.74 -0.81
N TRP A 116 -8.06 -5.19 -1.53
CA TRP A 116 -8.28 -4.08 -2.45
C TRP A 116 -9.24 -4.45 -3.59
N LEU A 117 -9.15 -5.69 -4.10
CA LEU A 117 -10.04 -6.21 -5.13
C LEU A 117 -11.45 -6.47 -4.59
N HIS A 118 -11.58 -6.95 -3.36
CA HIS A 118 -12.85 -7.15 -2.68
C HIS A 118 -13.59 -5.83 -2.44
N ASP A 119 -12.91 -4.82 -1.90
CA ASP A 119 -13.48 -3.49 -1.69
C ASP A 119 -13.99 -2.88 -3.01
N GLN A 120 -13.22 -3.01 -4.10
CA GLN A 120 -13.69 -2.56 -5.41
C GLN A 120 -14.92 -3.31 -5.92
N ASN A 121 -15.02 -4.61 -5.61
CA ASN A 121 -16.15 -5.44 -6.02
C ASN A 121 -17.40 -5.13 -5.20
N ASP A 122 -17.27 -4.88 -3.90
CA ASP A 122 -18.37 -4.44 -3.05
C ASP A 122 -18.85 -3.05 -3.45
N ASP A 123 -17.94 -2.12 -3.74
CA ASP A 123 -18.27 -0.82 -4.32
C ASP A 123 -18.99 -0.94 -5.66
N LYS A 124 -18.54 -1.83 -6.55
CA LYS A 124 -19.23 -2.11 -7.83
C LYS A 124 -20.62 -2.71 -7.59
N CYS A 125 -20.77 -3.59 -6.61
CA CYS A 125 -22.04 -4.21 -6.27
C CYS A 125 -23.02 -3.18 -5.67
N GLN A 126 -22.54 -2.30 -4.80
CA GLN A 126 -23.29 -1.16 -4.27
C GLN A 126 -23.68 -0.15 -5.36
N LYS A 127 -22.78 0.18 -6.29
CA LYS A 127 -23.09 1.06 -7.44
C LYS A 127 -24.15 0.45 -8.35
N LYS A 128 -24.07 -0.85 -8.66
CA LYS A 128 -25.09 -1.58 -9.45
C LYS A 128 -26.45 -1.59 -8.77
N THR A 129 -26.51 -1.79 -7.45
CA THR A 129 -27.79 -1.78 -6.72
C THR A 129 -28.40 -0.39 -6.63
N ARG A 130 -27.61 0.68 -6.46
CA ARG A 130 -28.09 2.07 -6.50
C ARG A 130 -28.64 2.44 -7.88
N SER A 131 -27.95 2.07 -8.97
CA SER A 131 -28.44 2.27 -10.34
C SER A 131 -29.78 1.54 -10.61
N ARG A 132 -29.91 0.29 -10.15
CA ARG A 132 -31.17 -0.48 -10.27
C ARG A 132 -32.32 0.15 -9.47
N LYS A 133 -32.04 0.69 -8.28
CA LYS A 133 -33.03 1.41 -7.46
C LYS A 133 -33.47 2.73 -8.10
N ALA A 134 -32.54 3.49 -8.68
CA ALA A 134 -32.87 4.73 -9.41
C ALA A 134 -33.78 4.45 -10.62
N ARG A 135 -33.45 3.45 -11.45
CA ARG A 135 -34.24 3.07 -12.63
C ARG A 135 -35.64 2.55 -12.29
N ARG A 136 -35.83 1.94 -11.12
CA ARG A 136 -37.16 1.53 -10.62
C ARG A 136 -38.01 2.70 -10.13
N LYS A 137 -37.39 3.79 -9.69
CA LYS A 137 -38.10 5.00 -9.24
C LYS A 137 -38.59 5.83 -10.43
N GLU A 138 -37.83 5.84 -11.52
CA GLU A 138 -38.20 6.52 -12.77
C GLU A 138 -39.36 5.85 -13.52
N LYS A 139 -39.49 4.52 -13.42
CA LYS A 139 -40.62 3.76 -14.00
C LYS A 139 -41.93 3.82 -13.20
N LYS A 140 -41.95 4.52 -12.07
CA LYS A 140 -43.12 4.65 -11.18
C LYS A 140 -43.77 6.04 -11.22
N ASN A 141 -43.30 6.93 -12.09
CA ASN A 141 -43.95 8.20 -12.43
C ASN A 141 -44.52 8.12 -13.84
#